data_AF-A0A8C3I1A5-F1
#
_entry.id   AF-A0A8C3I1A5-F1
#
_cell.length_a   1.000
_cell.length_b   1.000
_cell.length_c   1.000
_cell.angle_alpha   90.00
_cell.angle_beta   90.00
_cell.angle_gamma   90.00
#
_symmetry.space_group_name_H-M   'P 1'
#
loop_
_entity.id
_entity.type
_entity.pdbx_description
1 polymer ?
#
loop_
_entity_poly.entity_id
_entity_poly.type
_entity_poly.pdbx_seq_one_letter_code
_entity_poly.pdbx_strand_id
1 'polypeptide(L)'
;MNVHLFEDFPIYSLPAHSLVCFTCKDASSNWECLGSTICQSDENYCVTTYVGAGIGGHSGQSINKGCASVCPSGGINIGIAAASVSCCSSFLCNTSGATSVKVSYSVLAMAILASFVYIKAGL
;
A
#
# COMPACT_ATOMS: atom_id res chain seq x y z
N MET A 1 14.97 43.22 21.54
CA MET A 1 14.41 41.98 20.98
C MET A 1 13.73 41.24 22.12
N ASN A 2 12.43 41.43 22.30
CA ASN A 2 11.68 40.78 23.39
C ASN A 2 10.97 39.56 22.83
N VAL A 3 11.23 38.41 23.43
CA VAL A 3 10.59 37.13 23.13
C VAL A 3 9.19 37.18 23.76
N HIS A 4 8.18 37.47 22.94
CA HIS A 4 6.79 37.34 23.37
C HIS A 4 6.32 35.89 23.14
N LEU A 5 5.88 35.30 24.24
CA LEU A 5 5.28 33.98 24.39
C LEU A 5 4.09 33.81 23.45
N PHE A 6 4.08 32.75 22.64
CA PHE A 6 2.87 32.22 21.99
C PHE A 6 2.35 31.04 22.83
N GLU A 7 1.54 31.35 23.84
CA GLU A 7 0.50 30.43 24.32
C GLU A 7 -0.78 30.74 23.54
N ASP A 8 -1.16 29.80 22.67
CA ASP A 8 -2.53 29.34 22.33
C ASP A 8 -2.49 28.71 20.92
N PHE A 9 -1.89 27.52 20.81
CA PHE A 9 -2.23 26.63 19.70
C PHE A 9 -3.33 25.71 20.19
N PRO A 10 -4.59 25.95 19.81
CA PRO A 10 -5.67 25.03 20.11
C PRO A 10 -5.31 23.63 19.59
N ILE A 11 -5.67 22.61 20.36
CA ILE A 11 -5.60 21.19 19.96
C ILE A 11 -6.63 20.98 18.83
N TYR A 12 -6.32 21.46 17.62
CA TYR A 12 -7.04 21.15 16.39
C TYR A 12 -6.36 19.93 15.76
N SER A 13 -7.08 18.81 15.82
CA SER A 13 -6.91 17.56 15.08
C SER A 13 -5.81 17.54 14.01
N LEU A 14 -4.80 16.66 14.16
CA LEU A 14 -4.18 16.10 12.95
C LEU A 14 -5.16 15.10 12.35
N PRO A 15 -5.67 15.36 11.14
CA PRO A 15 -5.70 14.29 10.17
C PRO A 15 -5.39 14.88 8.78
N ALA A 16 -4.10 14.96 8.46
CA ALA A 16 -3.71 14.80 7.06
C ALA A 16 -2.97 13.47 6.97
N HIS A 17 -3.64 12.37 7.31
CA HIS A 17 -3.16 11.07 6.88
C HIS A 17 -3.40 11.00 5.38
N SER A 18 -2.54 11.66 4.60
CA SER A 18 -2.54 11.51 3.15
C SER A 18 -2.20 10.04 2.89
N LEU A 19 -3.21 9.28 2.50
CA LEU A 19 -3.03 7.88 2.17
C LEU A 19 -2.01 7.79 1.03
N VAL A 20 -1.04 6.89 1.14
CA VAL A 20 -0.10 6.63 0.05
C VAL A 20 -0.39 5.23 -0.46
N CYS A 21 -0.51 5.10 -1.76
CA CYS A 21 -0.84 3.84 -2.43
C CYS A 21 0.19 3.53 -3.51
N PHE A 22 0.29 2.27 -3.89
CA PHE A 22 0.92 1.93 -5.16
C PHE A 22 0.04 2.40 -6.32
N THR A 23 0.68 2.88 -7.39
CA THR A 23 0.09 3.35 -8.63
C THR A 23 0.82 2.73 -9.82
N CYS A 24 0.04 2.28 -10.78
CA CYS A 24 0.54 1.79 -12.06
C CYS A 24 -0.63 1.69 -13.03
N LYS A 25 -0.34 1.72 -14.32
CA LYS A 25 -1.35 1.64 -15.37
C LYS A 25 -0.91 0.60 -16.40
N ASP A 26 -1.84 -0.30 -16.71
CA ASP A 26 -1.67 -1.34 -17.73
C ASP A 26 -0.38 -2.18 -17.57
N ALA A 27 -0.02 -2.47 -16.33
CA ALA A 27 1.18 -3.25 -16.03
C ALA A 27 0.93 -4.74 -16.31
N SER A 28 1.79 -5.34 -17.13
CA SER A 28 1.72 -6.79 -17.44
C SER A 28 2.22 -7.65 -16.27
N SER A 29 3.06 -7.08 -15.41
CA SER A 29 3.71 -7.76 -14.29
C SER A 29 3.72 -6.90 -13.03
N ASN A 30 3.75 -7.57 -11.88
CA ASN A 30 3.71 -6.91 -10.58
C ASN A 30 4.93 -6.02 -10.30
N TRP A 31 6.09 -6.37 -10.84
CA TRP A 31 7.36 -5.64 -10.64
C TRP A 31 7.34 -4.25 -11.31
N GLU A 32 6.63 -4.15 -12.43
CA GLU A 32 6.40 -2.88 -13.14
C GLU A 32 5.34 -2.02 -12.44
N CYS A 33 4.73 -2.52 -11.35
CA CYS A 33 3.60 -1.91 -10.66
C CYS A 33 3.94 -1.55 -9.19
N LEU A 34 5.12 -0.97 -8.99
CA LEU A 34 5.67 -0.57 -7.68
C LEU A 34 5.76 0.96 -7.49
N GLY A 35 5.29 1.76 -8.45
CA GLY A 35 5.23 3.22 -8.29
C GLY A 35 4.38 3.59 -7.09
N SER A 36 4.82 4.54 -6.26
CA SER A 36 4.02 5.04 -5.13
C SER A 36 3.50 6.44 -5.43
N THR A 37 2.31 6.76 -4.92
CA THR A 37 1.73 8.10 -5.02
C THR A 37 1.00 8.47 -3.74
N ILE A 38 1.01 9.76 -3.44
CA ILE A 38 0.21 10.34 -2.36
C ILE A 38 -1.19 10.59 -2.92
N CYS A 39 -2.22 10.06 -2.26
CA CYS A 39 -3.61 10.23 -2.64
C CYS A 39 -4.13 11.61 -2.24
N GLN A 40 -5.18 12.06 -2.92
CA GLN A 40 -5.88 13.29 -2.58
C GLN A 40 -6.62 13.17 -1.25
N SER A 41 -6.96 14.29 -0.61
CA SER A 41 -7.64 14.30 0.70
C SER A 41 -9.01 13.63 0.71
N ASP A 42 -9.69 13.55 -0.43
CA ASP A 42 -10.98 12.85 -0.56
C ASP A 42 -10.81 11.36 -0.92
N GLU A 43 -9.60 10.94 -1.29
CA GLU A 43 -9.28 9.57 -1.69
C GLU A 43 -8.79 8.73 -0.50
N ASN A 44 -9.74 8.04 0.13
CA ASN A 44 -9.48 7.27 1.35
C ASN A 44 -9.20 5.78 1.08
N TYR A 45 -9.13 5.36 -0.19
CA TYR A 45 -8.92 3.96 -0.54
C TYR A 45 -7.83 3.81 -1.61
N CYS A 46 -6.92 2.86 -1.38
CA CYS A 46 -6.10 2.31 -2.42
C CYS A 46 -6.90 1.27 -3.20
N VAL A 47 -6.88 1.34 -4.52
CA VAL A 47 -7.58 0.40 -5.41
C VAL A 47 -6.56 -0.41 -6.20
N THR A 48 -6.86 -1.68 -6.40
CA THR A 48 -6.22 -2.53 -7.40
C THR A 48 -7.29 -3.10 -8.31
N THR A 49 -7.10 -2.93 -9.60
CA THR A 49 -7.86 -3.60 -10.66
C THR A 49 -6.94 -4.58 -11.36
N TYR A 50 -7.38 -5.83 -11.43
CA TYR A 50 -6.73 -6.87 -12.21
C TYR A 50 -7.66 -7.26 -13.34
N VAL A 51 -7.13 -7.40 -14.55
CA VAL A 51 -7.86 -7.90 -15.72
C VAL A 51 -7.00 -8.96 -16.37
N GLY A 52 -7.52 -10.17 -16.51
CA GLY A 52 -6.90 -11.29 -17.22
C GLY A 52 -7.81 -11.81 -18.30
N ALA A 53 -7.24 -12.27 -19.42
CA ALA A 53 -7.97 -12.96 -20.47
C ALA A 53 -7.11 -14.07 -21.06
N GLY A 54 -7.72 -15.18 -21.45
CA GLY A 54 -7.02 -16.30 -22.07
C GLY A 54 -7.91 -17.19 -22.92
N ILE A 55 -7.41 -17.54 -24.10
CA ILE A 55 -8.03 -18.47 -25.07
C ILE A 55 -6.92 -19.29 -25.73
N GLY A 56 -7.13 -20.60 -25.87
CA GLY A 56 -6.32 -21.45 -26.75
C GLY A 56 -4.82 -21.46 -26.42
N GLY A 57 -4.45 -21.46 -25.13
CA GLY A 57 -3.06 -21.50 -24.67
C GLY A 57 -2.36 -20.14 -24.61
N HIS A 58 -2.99 -19.07 -25.10
CA HIS A 58 -2.51 -17.70 -24.95
C HIS A 58 -3.28 -17.01 -23.82
N SER A 59 -2.56 -16.40 -22.88
CA SER A 59 -3.15 -15.60 -21.80
C SER A 59 -2.41 -14.28 -21.64
N GLY A 60 -3.16 -13.22 -21.36
CA GLY A 60 -2.65 -11.89 -21.04
C GLY A 60 -3.29 -11.38 -19.75
N GLN A 61 -2.57 -10.54 -19.03
CA GLN A 61 -3.06 -9.85 -17.85
C GLN A 61 -2.60 -8.40 -17.82
N SER A 62 -3.41 -7.55 -17.21
CA SER A 62 -3.17 -6.13 -16.99
C SER A 62 -3.55 -5.78 -15.55
N ILE A 63 -2.70 -5.00 -14.91
CA ILE A 63 -2.83 -4.57 -13.54
C ILE A 63 -2.83 -3.05 -13.51
N ASN A 64 -3.84 -2.49 -12.84
CA ASN A 64 -3.96 -1.06 -12.60
C ASN A 64 -4.10 -0.80 -11.10
N LYS A 65 -3.34 0.14 -10.58
CA LYS A 65 -3.36 0.53 -9.17
C LYS A 65 -3.49 2.03 -9.04
N GLY A 66 -4.11 2.49 -7.97
CA GLY A 66 -4.23 3.92 -7.70
C GLY A 66 -5.03 4.22 -6.44
N CYS A 67 -5.47 5.47 -6.35
CA CYS A 67 -6.30 5.99 -5.27
C CYS A 67 -7.76 6.13 -5.74
N ALA A 68 -8.70 6.08 -4.82
CA ALA A 68 -10.10 6.38 -5.08
C ALA A 68 -10.83 6.86 -3.82
N SER A 69 -11.81 7.74 -4.01
CA SER A 69 -12.71 8.23 -2.95
C SER A 69 -13.79 7.21 -2.60
N VAL A 70 -14.18 6.36 -3.55
CA VAL A 70 -15.16 5.28 -3.39
C VAL A 70 -14.58 3.98 -3.94
N CYS A 71 -14.82 2.87 -3.24
CA CYS A 71 -14.37 1.55 -3.66
C CYS A 71 -15.47 0.77 -4.40
N PRO A 72 -15.37 0.55 -5.72
CA PRO A 72 -16.21 -0.39 -6.43
C PRO A 72 -15.61 -1.80 -6.30
N SER A 73 -15.75 -2.42 -5.11
CA SER A 73 -15.26 -3.79 -4.93
C SER A 73 -16.15 -4.77 -5.70
N GLY A 74 -15.54 -5.65 -6.49
CA GLY A 74 -16.27 -6.61 -7.30
C GLY A 74 -15.35 -7.35 -8.25
N GLY A 75 -15.80 -8.52 -8.72
CA GLY A 75 -15.07 -9.29 -9.71
C GLY A 75 -16.02 -10.04 -10.63
N ILE A 76 -15.64 -10.18 -11.88
CA ILE A 76 -16.40 -10.84 -12.93
C ILE A 76 -15.48 -11.88 -13.56
N ASN A 77 -15.94 -13.12 -13.66
CA ASN A 77 -15.21 -14.21 -14.30
C ASN A 77 -16.15 -14.87 -15.32
N ILE A 78 -15.78 -14.83 -16.59
CA ILE A 78 -16.62 -15.30 -17.72
C ILE A 78 -15.94 -16.48 -18.44
N GLY A 79 -15.06 -17.19 -17.73
CA GLY A 79 -14.29 -18.34 -18.22
C GLY A 79 -13.07 -17.94 -19.05
N ILE A 80 -13.27 -17.17 -20.13
CA ILE A 80 -12.19 -16.68 -21.01
C ILE A 80 -11.56 -15.38 -20.54
N ALA A 81 -12.20 -14.69 -19.60
CA ALA A 81 -11.74 -13.42 -19.05
C ALA A 81 -12.16 -13.29 -17.58
N ALA A 82 -11.31 -12.63 -16.80
CA ALA A 82 -11.48 -12.35 -15.39
C ALA A 82 -11.13 -10.88 -15.13
N ALA A 83 -11.96 -10.18 -14.37
CA ALA A 83 -11.64 -8.86 -13.84
C ALA A 83 -11.93 -8.86 -12.35
N SER A 84 -11.06 -8.25 -11.55
CA SER A 84 -11.28 -8.11 -10.11
C SER A 84 -10.81 -6.75 -9.62
N VAL A 85 -11.58 -6.18 -8.69
CA VAL A 85 -11.31 -4.90 -8.05
C VAL A 85 -11.29 -5.11 -6.54
N SER A 86 -10.17 -4.78 -5.92
CA SER A 86 -9.95 -4.86 -4.47
C SER A 86 -9.49 -3.51 -3.95
N CYS A 87 -9.98 -3.14 -2.76
CA CYS A 87 -9.57 -1.91 -2.10
C CYS A 87 -9.14 -2.11 -0.65
N CYS A 88 -8.38 -1.14 -0.15
CA CYS A 88 -7.92 -1.09 1.24
C CYS A 88 -7.62 0.36 1.65
N SER A 89 -7.60 0.66 2.96
CA SER A 89 -7.45 2.02 3.51
C SER A 89 -6.25 2.09 4.46
N SER A 90 -5.07 1.69 3.99
CA SER A 90 -3.84 1.76 4.78
C SER A 90 -2.64 2.07 3.89
N PHE A 91 -1.58 2.62 4.48
CA PHE A 91 -0.37 3.00 3.75
C PHE A 91 0.19 1.81 2.94
N LEU A 92 0.33 1.99 1.63
CA LEU A 92 0.83 1.02 0.65
C LEU A 92 0.14 -0.36 0.73
N CYS A 93 -1.13 -0.39 1.12
CA CYS A 93 -1.84 -1.64 1.36
C CYS A 93 -2.17 -2.42 0.08
N ASN A 94 -2.24 -1.76 -1.06
CA ASN A 94 -2.58 -2.36 -2.35
C ASN A 94 -1.39 -3.06 -3.01
N THR A 95 -0.55 -3.77 -2.24
CA THR A 95 0.46 -4.67 -2.79
C THR A 95 -0.20 -5.97 -3.25
N SER A 96 -0.29 -6.21 -4.55
CA SER A 96 -0.95 -7.43 -5.09
C SER A 96 0.02 -8.42 -5.70
N GLY A 97 1.31 -8.36 -5.36
CA GLY A 97 2.25 -9.30 -5.98
C GLY A 97 3.70 -9.31 -5.54
N ALA A 98 4.10 -8.58 -4.50
CA ALA A 98 5.43 -8.76 -3.93
C ALA A 98 5.35 -8.52 -2.43
N THR A 99 5.49 -9.61 -1.68
CA THR A 99 5.75 -9.67 -0.24
C THR A 99 5.28 -8.43 0.53
N SER A 100 4.07 -8.50 1.10
CA SER A 100 4.01 -7.96 2.45
C SER A 100 5.00 -8.83 3.21
N VAL A 101 6.25 -8.38 3.34
CA VAL A 101 7.07 -8.83 4.46
C VAL A 101 6.24 -8.39 5.63
N LYS A 102 5.40 -9.31 6.12
CA LYS A 102 4.67 -9.15 7.35
C LYS A 102 5.77 -9.21 8.40
N VAL A 103 6.45 -8.08 8.57
CA VAL A 103 7.51 -7.93 9.56
C VAL A 103 6.80 -8.14 10.89
N SER A 104 6.90 -9.37 11.37
CA SER A 104 6.24 -9.76 12.60
C SER A 104 7.01 -9.08 13.72
N TYR A 105 6.30 -8.43 14.63
CA TYR A 105 6.91 -7.70 15.74
C TYR A 105 7.87 -8.59 16.56
N SER A 106 7.60 -9.90 16.59
CA SER A 106 8.48 -10.93 17.15
C SER A 106 9.86 -10.99 16.48
N VAL A 107 9.94 -10.88 15.16
CA VAL A 107 11.21 -10.91 14.40
C VAL A 107 12.03 -9.66 14.68
N LEU A 108 11.38 -8.49 14.74
CA LEU A 108 12.03 -7.24 15.15
C LEU A 108 12.54 -7.31 16.59
N ALA A 109 11.71 -7.78 17.52
CA ALA A 109 12.09 -7.92 18.92
C ALA A 109 13.28 -8.89 19.08
N MET A 110 13.29 -10.01 18.37
CA MET A 110 14.41 -10.96 18.39
C MET A 110 15.69 -10.37 17.81
N ALA A 111 15.62 -9.62 16.70
CA ALA A 111 16.79 -8.95 16.13
C ALA A 111 17.39 -7.94 17.10
N ILE A 112 16.55 -7.13 17.75
CA ILE A 112 17.00 -6.15 18.76
C ILE A 112 17.65 -6.87 19.94
N LEU A 113 17.01 -7.90 20.51
CA LEU A 113 17.54 -8.66 21.64
C LEU A 113 18.89 -9.32 21.32
N ALA A 114 19.02 -9.92 20.14
CA ALA A 114 20.27 -10.53 19.70
C ALA A 114 21.41 -9.50 19.62
N SER A 115 21.16 -8.30 19.08
CA SER A 115 22.13 -7.21 19.05
C SER A 115 22.58 -6.77 20.44
N PHE A 116 21.64 -6.63 21.39
CA PHE A 116 21.98 -6.27 22.77
C PHE A 116 22.83 -7.33 23.48
N VAL A 117 22.52 -8.62 23.27
CA VAL A 117 23.32 -9.73 23.83
C VAL A 117 24.71 -9.74 23.22
N TYR A 118 24.85 -9.53 21.91
CA TYR A 118 26.14 -9.49 21.21
C TYR A 118 27.05 -8.39 21.76
N ILE A 119 26.52 -7.18 21.94
CA ILE A 119 27.27 -6.04 22.49
C ILE A 119 27.69 -6.30 23.95
N LYS A 120 26.82 -6.94 24.75
CA LYS A 120 27.12 -7.25 26.17
C LYS A 120 28.05 -8.45 26.34
N ALA A 121 28.04 -9.40 25.41
CA ALA A 121 28.92 -10.56 25.39
C ALA A 121 30.33 -10.26 24.85
N GLY A 122 30.54 -9.08 24.26
CA GLY A 122 31.87 -8.54 23.96
C GLY A 122 32.64 -9.31 22.89
N LEU A 123 32.02 -9.60 21.74
CA LEU A 123 32.74 -9.95 20.50
C LEU A 123 32.94 -8.71 19.63
#